data_AF-A0A6V7JRV1-F1
#
_entry.id   AF-A0A6V7JRV1-F1
#
_cell.length_a   1.000
_cell.length_b   1.000
_cell.length_c   1.000
_cell.angle_alpha   90.00
_cell.angle_beta   90.00
_cell.angle_gamma   90.00
#
_symmetry.space_group_name_H-M   'P 1'
#
loop_
_entity.id
_entity.type
_entity.pdbx_description
1 polymer ?
#
loop_
_entity_poly.entity_id
_entity_poly.type
_entity_poly.pdbx_seq_one_letter_code
_entity_poly.pdbx_strand_id
1 'polypeptide(L)'
;MDNPLPLNDKIAKVDISRSATLPNCKVQCEFAGFGENDEYDTPITWMQWTELIVLPPTECEMQHNSWHRENEFCATDSFARTIPAK
;
A
#
# COMPACT_ATOMS: atom_id res chain seq x y z
N MET A 1 -25.47 1.84 20.18
CA MET A 1 -25.50 0.37 20.03
C MET A 1 -24.79 0.07 18.74
N ASP A 2 -23.58 -0.48 18.83
CA ASP A 2 -22.78 -0.84 17.66
C ASP A 2 -23.19 -2.24 17.21
N ASN A 3 -24.13 -2.30 16.27
CA ASN A 3 -24.53 -3.57 15.66
C ASN A 3 -23.45 -4.02 14.65
N PRO A 4 -23.08 -5.30 14.62
CA PRO A 4 -22.15 -5.82 13.63
C PRO A 4 -22.63 -5.54 12.19
N LEU A 5 -21.71 -5.16 11.30
CA LEU A 5 -22.01 -4.99 9.88
C LEU A 5 -22.33 -6.36 9.26
N PRO A 6 -23.51 -6.53 8.62
CA PRO A 6 -23.85 -7.77 7.95
C PRO A 6 -23.01 -7.92 6.67
N LEU A 7 -22.41 -9.10 6.49
CA LEU A 7 -21.67 -9.41 5.27
C LEU A 7 -22.62 -9.54 4.07
N ASN A 8 -22.15 -9.11 2.90
CA ASN A 8 -22.88 -9.20 1.63
C ASN A 8 -21.89 -9.09 0.46
N ASP A 9 -22.41 -8.91 -0.76
CA ASP A 9 -21.66 -8.73 -2.00
C ASP A 9 -20.73 -7.50 -2.01
N LYS A 10 -20.95 -6.54 -1.10
CA LYS A 10 -20.16 -5.30 -0.96
C LYS A 10 -19.37 -5.20 0.35
N ILE A 11 -19.67 -6.08 1.32
CA ILE A 11 -19.03 -6.10 2.63
C ILE A 11 -18.47 -7.51 2.86
N ALA A 12 -17.17 -7.64 2.65
CA ALA A 12 -16.43 -8.88 2.82
C ALA A 12 -15.32 -8.74 3.86
N LYS A 13 -14.84 -9.87 4.36
CA LYS A 13 -13.66 -9.93 5.23
C LYS A 13 -12.39 -9.98 4.39
N VAL A 14 -11.30 -9.45 4.93
CA VAL A 14 -9.95 -9.63 4.38
C VAL A 14 -9.26 -10.74 5.18
N ASP A 15 -8.65 -11.69 4.47
CA ASP A 15 -7.90 -12.76 5.10
C ASP A 15 -6.57 -12.23 5.67
N ILE A 16 -6.30 -12.58 6.92
CA ILE A 16 -5.04 -12.22 7.58
C ILE A 16 -4.04 -13.35 7.35
N SER A 17 -2.95 -13.04 6.65
CA SER A 17 -1.82 -13.98 6.51
C SER A 17 -1.20 -14.28 7.88
N ARG A 18 -0.96 -15.56 8.16
CA ARG A 18 -0.33 -16.01 9.43
C ARG A 18 1.18 -15.75 9.48
N SER A 19 1.80 -15.38 8.36
CA SER A 19 3.23 -15.04 8.33
C SER A 19 3.41 -13.54 8.51
N ALA A 20 3.94 -13.14 9.66
CA ALA A 20 4.38 -11.77 9.92
C ALA A 20 5.67 -11.40 9.17
N THR A 21 6.32 -12.38 8.52
CA THR A 21 7.57 -12.15 7.81
C THR A 21 7.27 -11.75 6.38
N LEU A 22 7.70 -10.54 6.01
CA LEU A 22 7.71 -10.11 4.63
C LEU A 22 8.70 -10.99 3.84
N PRO A 23 8.32 -11.44 2.65
CA PRO A 23 9.20 -12.22 1.81
C PRO A 23 10.41 -11.38 1.38
N ASN A 24 11.59 -12.00 1.31
CA ASN A 24 12.83 -11.35 0.83
C ASN A 24 12.87 -11.25 -0.71
N CYS A 25 11.71 -11.07 -1.34
CA CYS A 25 11.54 -10.94 -2.78
C CYS A 25 10.42 -9.94 -3.08
N LYS A 26 10.39 -9.45 -4.32
CA LYS A 26 9.36 -8.53 -4.78
C LYS A 26 8.01 -9.23 -4.82
N VAL A 27 7.01 -8.62 -4.19
CA VAL A 27 5.64 -9.13 -4.16
C VAL A 27 4.69 -8.06 -4.65
N GLN A 28 3.81 -8.44 -5.56
CA GLN A 28 2.75 -7.57 -6.05
C GLN A 28 1.64 -7.45 -4.99
N CYS A 29 1.18 -6.24 -4.75
CA CYS A 29 0.04 -5.96 -3.90
C CYS A 29 -0.85 -4.88 -4.52
N GLU A 30 -2.05 -4.74 -3.99
CA GLU A 30 -3.00 -3.72 -4.40
C GLU A 30 -3.17 -2.71 -3.25
N PHE A 31 -3.23 -1.43 -3.60
CA PHE A 31 -3.55 -0.35 -2.68
C PHE A 31 -4.80 0.37 -3.17
N ALA A 32 -5.76 0.63 -2.29
CA ALA A 32 -6.99 1.32 -2.61
C ALA A 32 -7.33 2.38 -1.56
N GLY A 33 -7.90 3.50 -2.00
CA GLY A 33 -8.28 4.58 -1.10
C GLY A 33 -8.98 5.75 -1.79
N PHE A 34 -9.34 6.73 -0.96
CA PHE A 34 -9.91 8.02 -1.34
C PHE A 34 -8.96 9.17 -0.99
N GLY A 35 -7.65 8.91 -0.99
CA GLY A 35 -6.62 9.88 -0.62
C GLY A 35 -6.60 11.09 -1.55
N GLU A 36 -5.82 12.10 -1.18
CA GLU A 36 -5.58 13.26 -2.04
C GLU A 36 -4.72 12.83 -3.24
N ASN A 37 -5.03 13.37 -4.41
CA ASN A 37 -4.23 13.18 -5.60
C ASN A 37 -3.70 14.55 -6.01
N ASP A 38 -2.43 14.80 -5.74
CA ASP A 38 -1.76 16.09 -6.00
C ASP A 38 -1.81 16.50 -7.48
N GLU A 39 -2.18 15.59 -8.40
CA GLU A 39 -2.35 15.88 -9.82
C GLU A 39 -3.72 16.54 -10.13
N TYR A 40 -4.67 16.47 -9.21
CA TYR A 40 -6.01 17.03 -9.37
C TYR A 40 -6.42 17.81 -8.12
N ASP A 41 -6.53 19.15 -8.23
CA ASP A 41 -7.10 20.08 -7.22
C ASP A 41 -8.59 19.79 -6.87
N THR A 42 -9.11 18.62 -7.23
CA THR A 42 -10.49 18.20 -7.02
C THR A 42 -10.57 17.00 -6.07
N PRO A 43 -11.45 17.04 -5.05
CA PRO A 43 -11.66 15.91 -4.16
C PRO A 43 -12.04 14.64 -4.92
N ILE A 44 -11.38 13.53 -4.62
CA ILE A 44 -11.71 12.23 -5.20
C ILE A 44 -13.03 11.73 -4.61
N THR A 45 -14.01 11.46 -5.49
CA THR A 45 -15.38 11.03 -5.09
C THR A 45 -15.65 9.54 -5.32
N TRP A 46 -14.73 8.83 -5.97
CA TRP A 46 -14.81 7.39 -6.23
C TRP A 46 -13.57 6.68 -5.70
N MET A 47 -13.73 5.43 -5.24
CA MET A 47 -12.61 4.62 -4.79
C MET A 47 -11.61 4.45 -5.93
N GLN A 48 -10.35 4.77 -5.66
CA GLN A 48 -9.26 4.48 -6.58
C GLN A 48 -8.46 3.30 -6.07
N TRP A 49 -7.77 2.62 -6.99
CA TRP A 49 -6.86 1.55 -6.65
C TRP A 49 -5.68 1.51 -7.64
N THR A 50 -4.56 0.95 -7.20
CA THR A 50 -3.36 0.76 -8.01
C THR A 50 -2.62 -0.49 -7.57
N GLU A 51 -1.82 -1.05 -8.49
CA GLU A 51 -0.89 -2.12 -8.19
C GLU A 51 0.46 -1.54 -7.73
N LEU A 52 1.00 -2.13 -6.67
CA LEU A 52 2.29 -1.79 -6.11
C LEU A 52 3.18 -3.05 -6.04
N ILE A 53 4.48 -2.83 -5.87
CA ILE A 53 5.48 -3.85 -5.63
C ILE A 53 6.08 -3.59 -4.26
N VAL A 54 5.87 -4.52 -3.33
CA VAL A 54 6.56 -4.56 -2.04
C VAL A 54 8.03 -4.88 -2.29
N LEU A 55 8.92 -4.05 -1.74
CA LEU A 55 10.36 -4.19 -1.89
C LEU A 55 10.95 -5.06 -0.78
N PRO A 56 12.05 -5.78 -1.06
CA PRO A 56 12.85 -6.42 -0.01
C PRO A 56 13.34 -5.37 1.01
N PRO A 57 13.49 -5.74 2.30
CA PRO A 57 13.96 -4.81 3.34
C PRO A 57 15.25 -4.08 2.98
N THR A 58 16.21 -4.79 2.36
CA THR A 58 17.49 -4.21 1.94
C THR A 58 17.35 -3.11 0.89
N GLU A 59 16.45 -3.28 -0.08
CA GLU A 59 16.18 -2.24 -1.10
C GLU A 59 15.50 -1.02 -0.46
N CYS A 60 14.59 -1.26 0.48
CA CYS A 60 13.88 -0.20 1.22
C CYS A 60 14.84 0.63 2.09
N GLU A 61 15.74 -0.03 2.83
CA GLU A 61 16.75 0.60 3.68
C GLU A 61 17.72 1.48 2.87
N MET A 62 18.13 1.02 1.68
CA MET A 62 19.00 1.78 0.79
C MET A 62 18.36 3.08 0.29
N GLN A 63 17.04 3.12 0.08
CA GLN A 63 16.35 4.30 -0.40
C GLN A 63 16.07 5.33 0.71
N HIS A 64 15.92 4.88 1.96
CA HIS A 64 15.48 5.73 3.06
C HIS A 64 16.54 5.97 4.15
N ASN A 65 17.83 5.73 3.86
CA ASN A 65 19.00 6.13 4.67
C ASN A 65 18.73 6.09 6.18
N SER A 66 18.41 4.91 6.73
CA SER A 66 18.22 4.60 8.16
C SER A 66 16.90 5.03 8.85
N TRP A 67 15.88 5.50 8.11
CA TRP A 67 14.58 5.84 8.74
C TRP A 67 13.56 4.68 8.80
N HIS A 68 13.90 3.52 8.24
CA HIS A 68 13.03 2.36 8.21
C HIS A 68 12.97 1.67 9.58
N ARG A 69 11.75 1.50 10.13
CA ARG A 69 11.54 0.76 11.39
C ARG A 69 11.28 -0.72 11.11
N GLU A 70 11.56 -1.57 12.11
CA GLU A 70 11.37 -3.04 12.00
C GLU A 70 9.93 -3.48 11.65
N ASN A 71 8.94 -2.60 11.84
CA ASN A 71 7.52 -2.88 11.59
C ASN A 71 6.97 -2.16 10.34
N GLU A 72 7.86 -1.66 9.47
CA GLU A 72 7.50 -0.96 8.25
C GLU A 72 7.96 -1.76 7.02
N PHE A 73 7.42 -1.41 5.87
CA PHE A 73 7.89 -1.90 4.57
C PHE A 73 7.69 -0.86 3.50
N CYS A 74 8.54 -0.91 2.47
CA CYS A 74 8.36 -0.09 1.29
C CYS A 74 7.52 -0.83 0.24
N ALA A 75 6.64 -0.09 -0.42
CA ALA A 75 6.02 -0.50 -1.67
C ALA A 75 6.15 0.65 -2.67
N THR A 76 6.44 0.33 -3.93
CA THR A 76 6.55 1.31 -5.03
C THR A 76 5.53 1.00 -6.11
N ASP A 77 5.20 1.98 -6.93
CA ASP A 77 4.42 1.71 -8.13
C ASP A 77 5.14 0.69 -9.04
N SER A 78 4.38 -0.22 -9.66
CA SER A 78 4.92 -1.17 -10.62
C SER A 78 5.49 -0.49 -11.87
N PHE A 79 5.21 0.81 -12.04
CA PHE A 79 5.67 1.65 -13.12
C PHE A 79 6.98 2.37 -12.84
N ALA A 80 7.63 2.23 -11.68
CA ALA A 80 8.95 2.81 -11.37
C ALA A 80 9.19 4.17 -12.07
N ARG A 81 8.24 5.10 -11.99
CA ARG A 81 8.50 6.45 -12.45
C ARG A 81 9.31 7.07 -11.33
N THR A 82 10.61 7.19 -11.56
CA THR A 82 11.49 8.02 -10.75
C THR A 82 10.89 9.42 -10.78
N ILE A 83 10.12 9.79 -9.76
CA ILE A 83 9.68 11.16 -9.58
C ILE A 83 10.93 11.90 -9.11
N PRO A 84 11.53 12.76 -9.93
CA PRO A 84 12.68 13.53 -9.48
C PRO A 84 12.22 14.42 -8.32
N ALA A 85 12.91 14.32 -7.19
CA ALA A 85 12.76 15.30 -6.11
C ALA A 85 13.02 16.69 -6.71
N LYS A 86 12.05 17.60 -6.56
CA LYS A 86 12.27 19.03 -6.77
C LYS A 86 13.07 19.60 -5.61
#